data_AF-A0A7W1F053-F1
#
_entry.id   AF-A0A7W1F053-F1
#
_cell.length_a   1.000
_cell.length_b   1.000
_cell.length_c   1.000
_cell.angle_alpha   90.00
_cell.angle_beta   90.00
_cell.angle_gamma   90.00
#
_symmetry.space_group_name_H-M   'P 1'
#
loop_
_entity.id
_entity.type
_entity.pdbx_description
1 polymer ?
#
loop_
_entity_poly.entity_id
_entity_poly.type
_entity_poly.pdbx_seq_one_letter_code
_entity_poly.pdbx_strand_id
1 'polypeptide(L)'
;MDKKRIRDEVIEILAAKLHNLPQPSDDDDFEYDDQALVPDITKDPLDIAEVSMDLEDAFGINFEEILPGDAGMETIAKVVGYIDVRIAKREAKAKADAEE
;
A
#
# COMPACT_ATOMS: atom_id res chain seq x y z
N MET A 1 6.30 -12.17 4.66
CA MET A 1 4.81 -12.06 4.65
C MET A 1 4.31 -12.45 3.26
N ASP A 2 3.15 -13.08 3.09
CA ASP A 2 2.64 -13.43 1.76
C ASP A 2 1.89 -12.27 1.09
N LYS A 3 1.95 -12.20 -0.24
CA LYS A 3 1.42 -11.09 -1.05
C LYS A 3 -0.09 -10.87 -0.86
N LYS A 4 -0.85 -11.93 -0.61
CA LYS A 4 -2.30 -11.81 -0.36
C LYS A 4 -2.55 -11.02 0.93
N ARG A 5 -1.86 -11.38 2.02
CA ARG A 5 -1.98 -10.65 3.27
C ARG A 5 -1.55 -9.19 3.16
N ILE A 6 -0.50 -8.89 2.39
CA ILE A 6 -0.07 -7.51 2.11
C ILE A 6 -1.21 -6.74 1.41
N ARG A 7 -1.81 -7.34 0.38
CA ARG A 7 -2.93 -6.74 -0.35
C ARG A 7 -4.11 -6.41 0.56
N ASP A 8 -4.55 -7.38 1.36
CA ASP A 8 -5.71 -7.22 2.23
C ASP A 8 -5.47 -6.08 3.25
N GLU A 9 -4.29 -6.04 3.86
CA GLU A 9 -3.92 -5.01 4.84
C GLU A 9 -3.74 -3.61 4.19
N VAL A 10 -3.20 -3.54 2.97
CA VAL A 10 -3.15 -2.28 2.20
C VAL A 10 -4.56 -1.76 1.92
N ILE A 11 -5.49 -2.62 1.50
CA ILE A 11 -6.88 -2.23 1.22
C ILE A 11 -7.55 -1.72 2.50
N GLU A 12 -7.37 -2.40 3.63
CA GLU A 12 -7.92 -1.97 4.93
C GLU A 12 -7.42 -0.58 5.34
N ILE A 13 -6.10 -0.35 5.25
CA ILE A 13 -5.50 0.94 5.61
C ILE A 13 -5.98 2.06 4.66
N LEU A 14 -5.99 1.78 3.34
CA LEU A 14 -6.50 2.74 2.35
C LEU A 14 -7.97 3.06 2.59
N ALA A 15 -8.82 2.06 2.84
CA ALA A 15 -10.25 2.27 3.07
C ALA A 15 -10.53 3.04 4.36
N ALA A 16 -9.68 2.88 5.40
CA ALA A 16 -9.84 3.61 6.65
C ALA A 16 -9.60 5.13 6.50
N LYS A 17 -8.71 5.53 5.57
CA LYS A 17 -8.31 6.92 5.35
C LYS A 17 -8.97 7.56 4.15
N LEU A 18 -9.09 6.83 3.05
CA LEU A 18 -9.58 7.33 1.78
C LEU A 18 -11.08 7.07 1.67
N HIS A 19 -11.88 8.03 2.13
CA HIS A 19 -13.33 7.88 2.28
C HIS A 19 -14.11 7.57 0.99
N ASN A 20 -13.54 7.81 -0.20
CA ASN A 20 -14.16 7.44 -1.47
C ASN A 20 -13.88 5.99 -1.90
N LEU A 21 -13.01 5.27 -1.18
CA LEU A 21 -12.79 3.85 -1.40
C LEU A 21 -13.87 3.06 -0.65
N PRO A 22 -14.59 2.13 -1.32
CA PRO A 22 -15.54 1.25 -0.65
C PRO A 22 -14.87 0.45 0.47
N GLN A 23 -15.54 0.25 1.60
CA GLN A 23 -15.00 -0.60 2.66
C GLN A 23 -14.99 -2.05 2.20
N PRO A 24 -13.97 -2.85 2.56
CA PRO A 24 -13.83 -4.25 2.11
C PRO A 24 -15.00 -5.17 2.49
N SER A 25 -15.87 -4.76 3.42
CA SER A 25 -17.09 -5.48 3.81
C SER A 25 -18.37 -5.00 3.13
N ASP A 26 -18.33 -3.87 2.41
CA ASP A 26 -19.50 -3.30 1.76
C ASP A 26 -19.79 -3.94 0.39
N ASP A 27 -18.76 -4.45 -0.30
CA ASP A 27 -18.91 -5.00 -1.65
C ASP A 27 -17.79 -6.02 -1.99
N ASP A 28 -18.04 -7.32 -1.76
CA ASP A 28 -17.08 -8.42 -2.02
C ASP A 28 -16.70 -8.55 -3.51
N ASP A 29 -17.52 -8.01 -4.42
CA ASP A 29 -17.29 -8.04 -5.88
C ASP A 29 -16.54 -6.79 -6.39
N PHE A 30 -16.13 -5.87 -5.51
CA PHE A 30 -15.43 -4.66 -5.91
C PHE A 30 -13.96 -4.93 -6.29
N GLU A 31 -13.58 -4.56 -7.50
CA GLU A 31 -12.22 -4.73 -8.02
C GLU A 31 -11.28 -3.64 -7.49
N TYR A 32 -10.69 -3.88 -6.32
CA TYR A 32 -9.76 -2.94 -5.66
C TYR A 32 -8.46 -2.70 -6.43
N ASP A 33 -7.88 -3.75 -7.04
CA ASP A 33 -6.50 -3.72 -7.54
C ASP A 33 -6.25 -2.66 -8.62
N ASP A 34 -7.23 -2.49 -9.51
CA ASP A 34 -7.15 -1.58 -10.66
C ASP A 34 -7.63 -0.16 -10.34
N GLN A 35 -8.10 0.10 -9.12
CA GLN A 35 -8.58 1.43 -8.76
C GLN A 35 -7.45 2.44 -8.73
N ALA A 36 -7.67 3.57 -9.41
CA ALA A 36 -6.76 4.70 -9.41
C ALA A 36 -6.93 5.50 -8.11
N LEU A 37 -5.84 5.63 -7.35
CA LEU A 37 -5.82 6.41 -6.12
C LEU A 37 -6.11 7.89 -6.40
N VAL A 38 -5.54 8.44 -7.46
CA VAL A 38 -5.74 9.84 -7.87
C VAL A 38 -6.27 9.88 -9.30
N PRO A 39 -7.24 10.75 -9.62
CA PRO A 39 -7.93 11.69 -8.73
C PRO A 39 -9.20 11.11 -8.08
N ASP A 40 -9.55 9.86 -8.37
CA ASP A 40 -10.90 9.36 -8.12
C ASP A 40 -11.11 8.94 -6.66
N ILE A 41 -10.13 8.29 -6.03
CA ILE A 41 -10.20 7.89 -4.62
C ILE A 41 -9.79 9.05 -3.69
N THR A 42 -8.72 9.77 -4.03
CA THR A 42 -8.22 10.89 -3.23
C THR A 42 -7.75 12.08 -4.06
N LYS A 43 -7.99 13.25 -3.48
CA LYS A 43 -7.69 14.56 -4.05
C LYS A 43 -6.96 15.46 -3.06
N ASP A 44 -6.90 15.07 -1.78
CA ASP A 44 -6.21 15.82 -0.74
C ASP A 44 -4.80 15.22 -0.54
N PRO A 45 -3.73 16.01 -0.76
CA PRO A 45 -2.38 15.58 -0.45
C PRO A 45 -2.17 15.15 1.00
N LEU A 46 -2.96 15.66 1.95
CA LEU A 46 -2.87 15.26 3.36
C LEU A 46 -3.33 13.81 3.56
N ASP A 47 -4.41 13.40 2.91
CA ASP A 47 -4.90 12.01 2.98
C ASP A 47 -3.85 11.03 2.47
N ILE A 48 -3.16 11.38 1.37
CA ILE A 48 -2.04 10.60 0.82
C ILE A 48 -0.86 10.53 1.79
N ALA A 49 -0.51 11.65 2.43
CA ALA A 49 0.58 11.67 3.40
C ALA A 49 0.25 10.79 4.63
N GLU A 50 -0.97 10.87 5.16
CA GLU A 50 -1.41 10.06 6.29
C GLU A 50 -1.40 8.56 5.97
N VAL A 51 -1.98 8.15 4.84
CA VAL A 51 -1.96 6.72 4.48
C VAL A 51 -0.55 6.22 4.20
N SER A 52 0.33 7.07 3.66
CA SER A 52 1.73 6.71 3.47
C SER A 52 2.39 6.39 4.81
N MET A 53 2.21 7.24 5.82
CA MET A 53 2.76 7.01 7.17
C MET A 53 2.22 5.72 7.80
N ASP A 54 0.91 5.47 7.68
CA ASP A 54 0.29 4.26 8.23
C ASP A 54 0.82 2.99 7.54
N LEU A 55 1.02 3.03 6.22
CA LEU A 55 1.62 1.93 5.45
C LEU A 55 3.10 1.72 5.82
N GLU A 56 3.87 2.79 6.04
CA GLU A 56 5.27 2.69 6.49
C GLU A 56 5.37 1.98 7.84
N ASP A 57 4.52 2.36 8.80
CA ASP A 57 4.50 1.77 10.13
C ASP A 57 4.04 0.30 10.09
N ALA A 58 2.93 0.01 9.40
CA ALA A 58 2.37 -1.34 9.30
C ALA A 58 3.35 -2.35 8.69
N PHE A 59 4.07 -1.95 7.64
CA PHE A 59 4.96 -2.86 6.92
C PHE A 59 6.43 -2.69 7.31
N GLY A 60 6.79 -1.68 8.10
CA GLY A 60 8.15 -1.30 8.46
C GLY A 60 9.02 -0.96 7.22
N ILE A 61 8.44 -0.20 6.30
CA ILE A 61 9.09 0.25 5.05
C ILE A 61 9.20 1.79 5.04
N ASN A 62 9.76 2.35 3.97
CA ASN A 62 9.77 3.79 3.75
C ASN A 62 9.44 4.09 2.28
N PHE A 63 8.49 5.00 2.06
CA PHE A 63 8.15 5.57 0.76
C PHE A 63 9.03 6.81 0.56
N GLU A 64 10.17 6.63 -0.11
CA GLU A 64 11.21 7.66 -0.23
C GLU A 64 10.72 8.92 -0.97
N GLU A 65 10.68 8.90 -2.31
CA GLU A 65 10.32 10.06 -3.15
C GLU A 65 9.04 9.86 -3.97
N ILE A 66 8.43 8.68 -3.87
CA ILE A 66 7.22 8.32 -4.60
C ILE A 66 6.21 7.92 -3.52
N LEU A 67 5.04 8.55 -3.51
CA LEU A 67 3.93 8.25 -2.60
C LEU A 67 2.80 7.52 -3.34
N PRO A 68 1.89 6.83 -2.63
CA PRO A 68 0.67 6.31 -3.23
C PRO A 68 -0.06 7.40 -4.02
N GLY A 69 -0.47 7.10 -5.26
CA GLY A 69 -1.09 8.06 -6.17
C GLY A 69 -0.11 8.80 -7.11
N ASP A 70 1.20 8.79 -6.84
CA ASP A 70 2.20 9.34 -7.75
C ASP A 70 2.44 8.45 -8.98
N ALA A 71 3.16 8.97 -9.97
CA ALA A 71 3.55 8.22 -11.16
C ALA A 71 4.35 6.95 -10.77
N GLY A 72 3.83 5.78 -11.15
CA GLY A 72 4.38 4.48 -10.77
C GLY A 72 3.70 3.84 -9.56
N MET A 73 2.83 4.56 -8.84
CA MET A 73 2.01 4.09 -7.72
C MET A 73 0.55 4.55 -7.80
N GLU A 74 0.04 4.70 -9.03
CA GLU A 74 -1.30 5.24 -9.27
C GLU A 74 -2.42 4.28 -8.84
N THR A 75 -2.16 2.98 -8.71
CA THR A 75 -3.17 1.97 -8.37
C THR A 75 -2.82 1.16 -7.12
N ILE A 76 -3.83 0.57 -6.48
CA ILE A 76 -3.66 -0.28 -5.30
C ILE A 76 -2.70 -1.44 -5.63
N ALA A 77 -2.85 -2.10 -6.78
CA ALA A 77 -1.95 -3.17 -7.20
C ALA A 77 -0.48 -2.74 -7.28
N LYS A 78 -0.21 -1.51 -7.73
CA LYS A 78 1.16 -0.96 -7.80
C LYS A 78 1.73 -0.71 -6.41
N VAL A 79 0.92 -0.15 -5.49
CA VAL A 79 1.32 0.04 -4.09
C VAL A 79 1.61 -1.32 -3.43
N VAL A 80 0.73 -2.30 -3.58
CA VAL A 80 0.95 -3.67 -3.06
C VAL A 80 2.24 -4.27 -3.63
N GLY A 81 2.47 -4.15 -4.93
CA GLY A 81 3.69 -4.63 -5.57
C GLY A 81 4.96 -3.96 -5.04
N TYR A 82 4.90 -2.65 -4.78
CA TYR A 82 6.01 -1.90 -4.20
C TYR A 82 6.35 -2.41 -2.79
N ILE A 83 5.34 -2.59 -1.94
CA ILE A 83 5.49 -3.05 -0.56
C ILE A 83 6.05 -4.48 -0.53
N ASP A 84 5.52 -5.38 -1.36
CA ASP A 84 5.97 -6.77 -1.49
C ASP A 84 7.47 -6.85 -1.80
N VAL A 85 7.95 -6.07 -2.78
CA VAL A 85 9.37 -6.00 -3.15
C VAL A 85 10.23 -5.49 -1.99
N ARG A 86 9.78 -4.45 -1.27
CA ARG A 86 10.52 -3.87 -0.14
C ARG A 86 10.63 -4.86 1.03
N ILE A 87 9.54 -5.55 1.36
CA ILE A 87 9.52 -6.59 2.41
C ILE A 87 10.46 -7.73 2.03
N ALA A 88 10.36 -8.25 0.80
CA ALA A 88 11.21 -9.34 0.34
C ALA A 88 12.70 -8.96 0.40
N LYS A 89 13.06 -7.74 -0.01
CA LYS A 89 14.44 -7.23 0.06
C LYS A 89 14.94 -7.13 1.51
N ARG A 90 14.10 -6.64 2.43
CA ARG A 90 14.44 -6.55 3.86
C ARG A 90 14.66 -7.95 4.46
N GLU A 91 13.76 -8.89 4.20
CA GLU A 91 13.86 -10.27 4.68
C GLU A 91 15.12 -10.96 4.12
N ALA A 92 15.43 -10.76 2.83
CA ALA A 92 16.64 -11.31 2.21
C ALA A 92 17.92 -10.75 2.84
N LYS A 93 17.97 -9.43 3.11
CA LYS A 93 19.09 -8.79 3.79
C LYS A 93 19.27 -9.33 5.21
N ALA A 94 18.19 -9.39 6.00
CA ALA A 94 18.24 -9.89 7.37
C ALA A 94 18.73 -11.34 7.46
N LYS A 95 18.44 -12.17 6.46
CA LYS A 95 18.98 -13.54 6.37
C LYS A 95 20.49 -13.54 6.11
N ALA A 96 20.95 -12.74 5.14
CA ALA A 96 22.37 -12.64 4.83
C ALA A 96 23.20 -12.14 6.03
N ASP A 97 22.70 -11.12 6.74
CA ASP A 97 23.36 -10.57 7.93
C ASP A 97 23.39 -11.55 9.13
N ALA A 98 22.51 -12.56 9.16
CA ALA A 98 22.44 -13.57 10.21
C ALA A 98 23.31 -14.82 9.94
N GLU A 99 23.79 -14.96 8.69
CA GLU A 99 24.66 -16.06 8.25
C GLU A 99 26.16 -15.67 8.27
N GLU A 100 26.48 -14.40 8.59
CA GLU A 100 27.83 -13.86 8.82
C GLU A 100 28.24 -13.91 10.30
#